data_AF-A0A9P1DCF6-F1
#
_entry.id   AF-A0A9P1DCF6-F1
#
_cell.length_a   1.000
_cell.length_b   1.000
_cell.length_c   1.000
_cell.angle_alpha   90.00
_cell.angle_beta   90.00
_cell.angle_gamma   90.00
#
_symmetry.space_group_name_H-M   'P 1'
#
loop_
_entity.id
_entity.type
_entity.pdbx_description
1 polymer ?
#
loop_
_entity_poly.entity_id
_entity_poly.type
_entity_poly.pdbx_seq_one_letter_code
_entity_poly.pdbx_strand_id
1 'polypeptide(L)'
;MAYENVFTELSAAEVPFELVRVRSNFSESAKVGPAGLRSVTSEAKMVRSKDDLIMGERAAVRANKALDKISGMYVGKNVGVSRAVGDSLEKVFGKRREKDAGEKCESSSERSVEFQEGPIGLEIQWTAPPVVVAVVPGGAGEAAFVQPGQAILDINGCQMMEALPELELEELMQQRPLQLRLGSTSTSPQMRLYDIVRQKGVAKCRAISEQTAQEVLKFMHLEYRRCIQASLEDKALLQHFFSNVQVPKASADDPVTRWDMRLPMDASIYRALEEMLGKSAGDEGLGATLEELAGPDAELWELGVVVTEPGAAPQPVHFDAAERCLYTTFVALQDVTYDMGPTHFWPGTNTAVAHRRFEGDPQGFLETLQPAAPLLKAGDSVIYDSRLLHCGGANVSSTRALLYVTFRDESLASNWIQADWESNSIPSAQPWQSAFGCDTFGHDSAERHLPLQPRAGNSEVLDPLAMACLAAVAAVTKDGLRMPQLTGMQSAKMHWRLSYLPTCNAG
;
A
#
# COMPACT_ATOMS: atom_id res chain seq x y z
N MET A 1 28.98 37.16 25.71
CA MET A 1 27.55 36.81 25.73
C MET A 1 27.45 35.42 25.18
N ALA A 2 27.38 34.45 26.09
CA ALA A 2 27.26 33.03 25.79
C ALA A 2 25.78 32.68 25.63
N TYR A 3 25.46 31.83 24.66
CA TYR A 3 24.28 30.98 24.71
C TYR A 3 24.71 29.57 24.32
N GLU A 4 24.74 28.71 25.33
CA GLU A 4 24.85 27.26 25.25
C GLU A 4 23.44 26.64 25.23
N ASN A 5 23.37 25.41 24.70
CA ASN A 5 22.37 24.35 24.93
C ASN A 5 20.97 24.59 24.29
N VAL A 6 20.26 23.60 23.72
CA VAL A 6 20.12 22.18 24.07
C VAL A 6 19.82 21.38 22.79
N PHE A 7 20.58 20.31 22.52
CA PHE A 7 20.12 19.19 21.68
C PHE A 7 19.19 18.35 22.55
N THR A 8 17.94 18.16 22.11
CA THR A 8 17.00 17.25 22.75
C THR A 8 16.66 16.13 21.77
N GLU A 9 16.83 14.91 22.27
CA GLU A 9 16.41 13.64 21.67
C GLU A 9 14.96 13.73 21.16
N LEU A 10 14.75 13.35 19.90
CA LEU A 10 13.41 13.01 19.40
C LEU A 10 13.29 11.49 19.49
N SER A 11 12.67 11.03 20.58
CA SER A 11 12.09 9.69 20.65
C SER A 11 10.97 9.59 19.62
N ALA A 12 10.88 8.45 18.93
CA ALA A 12 9.74 8.08 18.10
C ALA A 12 8.45 8.09 18.93
N ALA A 13 7.74 9.23 18.90
CA ALA A 13 6.39 9.35 19.39
C ALA A 13 5.45 9.13 18.21
N GLU A 14 4.50 8.21 18.39
CA GLU A 14 3.42 7.89 17.46
C GLU A 14 2.90 9.15 16.74
N VAL A 15 3.06 9.19 15.42
CA VAL A 15 2.41 10.21 14.59
C VAL A 15 0.95 9.75 14.42
N PRO A 16 -0.05 10.45 14.99
CA PRO A 16 -1.43 10.02 14.89
C PRO A 16 -1.92 10.18 13.45
N PHE A 17 -2.59 9.13 12.94
CA PHE A 17 -3.40 9.21 11.73
C PHE A 17 -4.49 10.27 11.96
N GLU A 18 -4.55 11.31 11.12
CA GLU A 18 -5.63 12.29 11.18
C GLU A 18 -6.93 11.61 10.70
N LEU A 19 -7.84 11.38 11.63
CA LEU A 19 -9.07 10.60 11.45
C LEU A 19 -10.12 11.45 10.73
N VAL A 20 -10.24 11.33 9.41
CA VAL A 20 -11.34 11.96 8.65
C VAL A 20 -12.43 10.92 8.38
N ARG A 21 -13.56 11.06 9.06
CA ARG A 21 -14.74 10.20 8.89
C ARG A 21 -15.44 10.56 7.58
N VAL A 22 -15.11 9.87 6.50
CA VAL A 22 -15.75 10.08 5.19
C VAL A 22 -17.16 9.48 5.20
N ARG A 23 -18.18 10.31 4.98
CA ARG A 23 -19.52 9.83 4.59
C ARG A 23 -19.56 9.75 3.07
N SER A 24 -19.56 8.54 2.53
CA SER A 24 -19.81 8.30 1.10
C SER A 24 -21.27 8.62 0.78
N ASN A 25 -21.50 9.70 0.03
CA ASN A 25 -22.78 9.92 -0.64
C ASN A 25 -22.61 9.40 -2.08
N PHE A 26 -22.99 8.15 -2.31
CA PHE A 26 -23.23 7.65 -3.66
C PHE A 26 -24.60 8.17 -4.13
N SER A 27 -24.63 9.01 -5.17
CA SER A 27 -25.86 9.38 -5.87
C SER A 27 -25.81 8.90 -7.32
N GLU A 28 -26.77 8.06 -7.69
CA GLU A 28 -27.02 7.65 -9.08
C GLU A 28 -27.38 8.87 -9.96
N SER A 29 -26.73 8.98 -11.11
CA SER A 29 -27.04 9.96 -12.15
C SER A 29 -28.28 9.54 -12.94
N ALA A 30 -29.39 10.25 -12.74
CA ALA A 30 -30.58 10.14 -13.60
C ALA A 30 -30.33 10.81 -14.96
N LYS A 31 -30.57 10.07 -16.05
CA LYS A 31 -30.50 10.55 -17.43
C LYS A 31 -31.63 11.56 -17.70
N VAL A 32 -31.30 12.78 -18.13
CA VAL A 32 -32.24 13.75 -18.69
C VAL A 32 -31.79 14.11 -20.10
N GLY A 33 -32.63 13.81 -21.10
CA GLY A 33 -32.40 14.16 -22.51
C GLY A 33 -32.65 15.66 -22.80
N PRO A 34 -32.23 16.16 -23.97
CA PRO A 34 -32.18 17.60 -24.22
C PRO A 34 -33.49 18.11 -24.81
N ALA A 35 -34.17 19.02 -24.11
CA ALA A 35 -35.02 20.03 -24.73
C ALA A 35 -35.42 21.14 -23.73
N GLY A 36 -35.10 22.39 -24.09
CA GLY A 36 -35.92 23.55 -23.75
C GLY A 36 -35.63 24.28 -22.44
N LEU A 37 -35.00 25.45 -22.57
CA LEU A 37 -35.03 26.53 -21.59
C LEU A 37 -36.48 26.82 -21.11
N ARG A 38 -36.70 26.80 -19.79
CA ARG A 38 -37.56 27.75 -19.05
C ARG A 38 -37.31 27.61 -17.54
N SER A 39 -37.10 28.75 -16.89
CA SER A 39 -36.92 28.87 -15.43
C SER A 39 -38.20 28.52 -14.68
N VAL A 40 -38.12 27.58 -13.74
CA VAL A 40 -39.10 27.44 -12.65
C VAL A 40 -38.35 27.04 -11.38
N THR A 41 -38.46 27.86 -10.35
CA THR A 41 -38.08 27.54 -8.97
C THR A 41 -39.02 26.48 -8.42
N SER A 42 -38.50 25.33 -7.98
CA SER A 42 -39.27 24.38 -7.16
C SER A 42 -38.43 23.83 -6.01
N GLU A 43 -38.89 24.09 -4.79
CA GLU A 43 -38.47 23.41 -3.57
C GLU A 43 -38.92 21.94 -3.66
N ALA A 44 -37.97 21.03 -3.84
CA ALA A 44 -38.24 19.59 -3.77
C ALA A 44 -38.31 19.15 -2.30
N LYS A 45 -39.52 19.10 -1.74
CA LYS A 45 -39.82 18.32 -0.53
C LYS A 45 -39.64 16.83 -0.84
N MET A 46 -38.50 16.28 -0.43
CA MET A 46 -38.21 14.85 -0.48
C MET A 46 -39.05 14.13 0.58
N VAL A 47 -40.27 13.74 0.23
CA VAL A 47 -41.11 12.86 1.07
C VAL A 47 -40.57 11.44 0.92
N ARG A 48 -39.74 11.00 1.86
CA ARG A 48 -39.38 9.57 1.98
C ARG A 48 -40.63 8.79 2.36
N SER A 49 -40.89 7.68 1.68
CA SER A 49 -42.04 6.85 2.01
C SER A 49 -41.89 6.30 3.43
N LYS A 50 -43.00 6.08 4.13
CA LYS A 50 -43.00 5.50 5.47
C LYS A 50 -42.32 4.12 5.48
N ASP A 51 -42.36 3.42 4.35
CA ASP A 51 -41.76 2.10 4.17
C ASP A 51 -40.23 2.15 4.04
N ASP A 52 -39.66 3.21 3.46
CA ASP A 52 -38.20 3.41 3.39
C ASP A 52 -37.60 3.68 4.77
N LEU A 53 -38.33 4.40 5.63
CA LEU A 53 -37.94 4.62 7.02
C LEU A 53 -37.97 3.31 7.82
N ILE A 54 -38.98 2.46 7.58
CA ILE A 54 -39.10 1.15 8.24
C ILE A 54 -38.00 0.18 7.77
N MET A 55 -37.62 0.21 6.49
CA MET A 55 -36.52 -0.61 5.97
C MET A 55 -35.16 -0.18 6.53
N GLY A 56 -34.90 1.13 6.62
CA GLY A 56 -33.70 1.68 7.24
C GLY A 56 -33.59 1.33 8.72
N GLU A 57 -34.69 1.40 9.47
CA GLU A 57 -34.73 1.04 10.89
C GLU A 57 -34.47 -0.46 11.12
N ARG A 58 -35.02 -1.34 10.26
CA ARG A 58 -34.75 -2.79 10.30
C ARG A 58 -33.31 -3.15 9.92
N ALA A 59 -32.69 -2.39 9.01
CA ALA A 59 -31.28 -2.56 8.66
C ALA A 59 -30.36 -2.14 9.82
N ALA A 60 -30.64 -0.99 10.45
CA ALA A 60 -29.91 -0.52 11.63
C ALA A 60 -30.03 -1.48 12.83
N VAL A 61 -31.22 -2.04 13.08
CA VAL A 61 -31.42 -3.06 14.13
C VAL A 61 -30.63 -4.34 13.85
N ARG A 62 -30.52 -4.77 12.58
CA ARG A 62 -29.70 -5.94 12.20
C ARG A 62 -28.21 -5.68 12.37
N ALA A 63 -27.72 -4.52 11.95
CA ALA A 63 -26.32 -4.12 12.13
C ALA A 63 -25.95 -4.02 13.63
N ASN A 64 -26.80 -3.38 14.45
CA ASN A 64 -26.59 -3.29 15.89
C ASN A 64 -26.60 -4.66 16.57
N LYS A 65 -27.47 -5.59 16.13
CA LYS A 65 -27.50 -6.96 16.66
C LYS A 65 -26.26 -7.79 16.27
N ALA A 66 -25.68 -7.54 15.09
CA ALA A 66 -24.43 -8.16 14.68
C ALA A 66 -23.24 -7.61 15.49
N LEU A 67 -23.19 -6.29 15.69
CA LEU A 67 -22.19 -5.64 16.54
C LEU A 67 -22.30 -6.09 18.02
N ASP A 68 -23.52 -6.27 18.53
CA ASP A 68 -23.74 -6.81 19.88
C ASP A 68 -23.29 -8.27 20.02
N LYS A 69 -23.36 -9.05 18.93
CA LYS A 69 -22.89 -10.44 18.89
C LYS A 69 -21.37 -10.52 18.85
N ILE A 70 -20.73 -9.66 18.06
CA ILE A 70 -19.27 -9.54 17.99
C ILE A 70 -18.73 -8.98 19.32
N SER A 71 -19.34 -7.93 19.87
CA SER A 71 -18.99 -7.39 21.19
C SER A 71 -19.17 -8.42 22.31
N GLY A 72 -20.20 -9.26 22.25
CA GLY A 72 -20.40 -10.36 23.21
C GLY A 72 -19.41 -11.52 23.07
N MET A 73 -18.72 -11.66 21.93
CA MET A 73 -17.66 -12.66 21.75
C MET A 73 -16.32 -12.20 22.35
N TYR A 74 -16.08 -10.89 22.43
CA TYR A 74 -14.81 -10.31 22.91
C TYR A 74 -14.89 -9.66 24.29
N VAL A 75 -16.09 -9.35 24.78
CA VAL A 75 -16.31 -8.78 26.11
C VAL A 75 -17.37 -9.60 26.83
N GLY A 76 -16.99 -10.20 27.97
CA GLY A 76 -17.93 -10.88 28.85
C GLY A 76 -19.03 -9.91 29.30
N LYS A 77 -20.27 -10.12 28.86
CA LYS A 77 -21.43 -9.37 29.37
C LYS A 77 -21.79 -9.86 30.78
N ASN A 78 -21.65 -8.95 31.75
CA ASN A 78 -22.16 -8.93 33.13
C ASN A 78 -21.43 -9.70 34.25
N VAL A 79 -20.49 -9.02 34.92
CA VAL A 79 -20.56 -8.85 36.38
C VAL A 79 -20.30 -7.38 36.70
N GLY A 80 -21.35 -6.64 37.06
CA GLY A 80 -21.22 -5.31 37.65
C GLY A 80 -20.62 -5.44 39.05
N VAL A 81 -19.29 -5.40 39.15
CA VAL A 81 -18.61 -5.30 40.45
C VAL A 81 -18.58 -3.83 40.84
N SER A 82 -19.46 -3.45 41.78
CA SER A 82 -19.43 -2.11 42.36
C SER A 82 -18.08 -1.87 43.06
N ARG A 83 -17.61 -0.61 43.06
CA ARG A 83 -16.41 -0.14 43.78
C ARG A 83 -16.30 -0.65 45.23
N ALA A 84 -17.40 -1.03 45.87
CA ALA A 84 -17.42 -1.55 47.23
C ALA A 84 -16.74 -2.93 47.42
N VAL A 85 -16.53 -3.72 46.36
CA VAL A 85 -15.81 -5.02 46.47
C VAL A 85 -14.29 -4.82 46.43
N GLY A 86 -13.80 -3.79 45.72
CA GLY A 86 -12.39 -3.43 45.71
C GLY A 86 -11.88 -3.06 47.11
N ASP A 87 -12.66 -2.27 47.85
CA ASP A 87 -12.31 -1.82 49.20
C ASP A 87 -12.44 -2.93 50.27
N SER A 88 -13.16 -4.02 49.98
CA SER A 88 -13.36 -5.14 50.90
C SER A 88 -12.25 -6.21 50.76
N LEU A 89 -11.68 -6.37 49.57
CA LEU A 89 -10.56 -7.30 49.32
C LEU A 89 -9.26 -6.85 49.99
N GLU A 90 -9.01 -5.54 50.09
CA GLU A 90 -7.84 -4.99 50.79
C GLU A 90 -7.88 -5.24 52.31
N LYS A 91 -9.09 -5.34 52.89
CA LYS A 91 -9.32 -5.59 54.31
C LYS A 91 -9.19 -7.07 54.71
N VAL A 92 -9.43 -7.99 53.78
CA VAL A 92 -9.37 -9.44 54.03
C VAL A 92 -7.98 -10.02 53.74
N PHE A 93 -7.24 -9.46 52.78
CA PHE A 93 -5.97 -10.06 52.33
C PHE A 93 -4.68 -9.45 52.89
N GLY A 94 -4.76 -8.35 53.65
CA GLY A 94 -3.61 -7.79 54.37
C GLY A 94 -2.52 -7.22 53.46
N LYS A 95 -1.70 -6.31 54.02
CA LYS A 95 -0.59 -5.69 53.29
C LYS A 95 0.38 -6.76 52.78
N ARG A 96 0.64 -6.70 51.48
CA ARG A 96 1.64 -7.48 50.74
C ARG A 96 2.96 -7.47 51.51
N ARG A 97 3.32 -8.60 52.12
CA ARG A 97 4.67 -8.84 52.64
C ARG A 97 5.59 -8.94 51.43
N GLU A 98 6.60 -8.08 51.37
CA GLU A 98 7.80 -8.30 50.56
C GLU A 98 8.34 -9.68 50.92
N LYS A 99 8.37 -10.56 49.92
CA LYS A 99 8.87 -11.93 50.07
C LYS A 99 10.22 -12.00 49.37
N ASP A 100 11.13 -12.64 50.09
CA ASP A 100 12.53 -12.85 49.79
C ASP A 100 12.79 -13.29 48.35
N ALA A 101 13.90 -12.77 47.81
CA ALA A 101 14.52 -13.15 46.56
C ALA A 101 14.97 -14.62 46.60
N GLY A 102 14.08 -15.53 46.24
CA GLY A 102 14.37 -16.92 45.93
C GLY A 102 14.75 -17.09 44.46
N GLU A 103 15.87 -17.76 44.22
CA GLU A 103 16.44 -18.27 42.96
C GLU A 103 15.56 -18.15 41.70
N LYS A 104 16.01 -17.31 40.76
CA LYS A 104 15.54 -17.29 39.37
C LYS A 104 15.87 -18.63 38.71
N CYS A 105 14.88 -19.52 38.66
CA CYS A 105 14.89 -20.64 37.73
C CYS A 105 14.54 -20.09 36.34
N GLU A 106 15.56 -19.70 35.58
CA GLU A 106 15.46 -19.39 34.15
C GLU A 106 15.24 -20.69 33.37
N SER A 107 14.02 -21.20 33.39
CA SER A 107 13.55 -22.07 32.32
C SER A 107 12.56 -21.28 31.48
N SER A 108 12.98 -20.89 30.28
CA SER A 108 12.12 -20.39 29.21
C SER A 108 11.19 -21.52 28.77
N SER A 109 10.22 -21.88 29.60
CA SER A 109 9.32 -23.00 29.33
C SER A 109 8.29 -22.54 28.29
N GLU A 110 8.62 -22.74 27.02
CA GLU A 110 7.60 -22.79 25.98
C GLU A 110 6.58 -23.86 26.36
N ARG A 111 5.29 -23.57 26.16
CA ARG A 111 4.22 -24.54 26.40
C ARG A 111 3.12 -24.40 25.36
N SER A 112 2.48 -25.51 25.05
CA SER A 112 1.31 -25.53 24.17
C SER A 112 0.02 -25.64 24.99
N VAL A 113 -0.99 -24.89 24.56
CA VAL A 113 -2.32 -24.85 25.16
C VAL A 113 -3.35 -25.09 24.07
N GLU A 114 -4.35 -25.91 24.35
CA GLU A 114 -5.47 -26.17 23.44
C GLU A 114 -6.78 -25.61 24.02
N PHE A 115 -7.49 -24.80 23.22
CA PHE A 115 -8.80 -24.27 23.53
C PHE A 115 -9.86 -24.95 22.66
N GLN A 116 -10.88 -25.52 23.32
CA GLN A 116 -12.05 -26.08 22.66
C GLN A 116 -13.02 -24.94 22.23
N GLU A 117 -14.30 -25.27 22.06
CA GLU A 117 -15.33 -24.27 21.75
C GLU A 117 -15.46 -23.19 22.83
N GLY A 118 -15.79 -21.96 22.40
CA GLY A 118 -16.06 -20.83 23.30
C GLY A 118 -14.99 -19.73 23.29
N PRO A 119 -15.20 -18.69 24.12
CA PRO A 119 -14.27 -17.58 24.26
C PRO A 119 -13.01 -18.01 25.03
N ILE A 120 -11.84 -17.61 24.53
CA ILE A 120 -10.55 -17.97 25.13
C ILE A 120 -10.23 -17.17 26.40
N GLY A 121 -10.89 -16.02 26.61
CA GLY A 121 -10.69 -15.19 27.81
C GLY A 121 -9.30 -14.56 27.89
N LEU A 122 -8.73 -14.15 26.76
CA LEU A 122 -7.44 -13.44 26.65
C LEU A 122 -7.64 -12.07 26.03
N GLU A 123 -6.95 -11.06 26.57
CA GLU A 123 -6.73 -9.79 25.90
C GLU A 123 -5.31 -9.82 25.31
N ILE A 124 -5.19 -9.55 24.01
CA ILE A 124 -3.95 -9.74 23.25
C ILE A 124 -3.56 -8.42 22.59
N GLN A 125 -2.32 -8.01 22.79
CA GLN A 125 -1.66 -6.99 21.98
C GLN A 125 -1.02 -7.65 20.76
N TRP A 126 -1.47 -7.27 19.57
CA TRP A 126 -1.05 -7.89 18.31
C TRP A 126 0.29 -7.34 17.79
N THR A 127 1.35 -7.55 18.56
CA THR A 127 2.76 -7.37 18.15
C THR A 127 3.26 -8.58 17.36
N ALA A 128 4.53 -8.58 16.94
CA ALA A 128 5.22 -9.75 16.38
C ALA A 128 6.34 -10.18 17.34
N PRO A 129 6.17 -11.26 18.14
CA PRO A 129 4.96 -12.07 18.31
C PRO A 129 3.86 -11.37 19.15
N PRO A 130 2.58 -11.79 19.04
CA PRO A 130 1.50 -11.24 19.86
C PRO A 130 1.73 -11.50 21.34
N VAL A 131 1.34 -10.57 22.21
CA VAL A 131 1.55 -10.69 23.66
C VAL A 131 0.21 -10.65 24.38
N VAL A 132 0.00 -11.58 25.31
CA VAL A 132 -1.15 -11.58 26.20
C VAL A 132 -1.00 -10.42 27.18
N VAL A 133 -1.89 -9.43 27.14
CA VAL A 133 -1.85 -8.27 28.05
C VAL A 133 -2.73 -8.47 29.27
N ALA A 134 -3.81 -9.25 29.15
CA ALA A 134 -4.66 -9.60 30.28
C ALA A 134 -5.31 -10.99 30.08
N VAL A 135 -5.73 -11.59 31.18
CA VAL A 135 -6.47 -12.86 31.22
C VAL A 135 -7.74 -12.65 32.02
N VAL A 136 -8.88 -13.03 31.44
CA VAL A 136 -10.20 -12.86 32.06
C VAL A 136 -10.33 -13.86 33.23
N PRO A 137 -10.62 -13.39 34.46
CA PRO A 137 -10.84 -14.27 35.60
C PRO A 137 -12.01 -15.24 35.37
N GLY A 138 -11.81 -16.51 35.70
CA GLY A 138 -12.72 -17.63 35.45
C GLY A 138 -12.80 -18.06 33.97
N GLY A 139 -12.04 -17.44 33.08
CA GLY A 139 -12.02 -17.74 31.65
C GLY A 139 -11.16 -18.97 31.29
N ALA A 140 -11.29 -19.43 30.05
CA ALA A 140 -10.50 -20.57 29.55
C ALA A 140 -8.98 -20.30 29.60
N GLY A 141 -8.56 -19.05 29.39
CA GLY A 141 -7.17 -18.61 29.49
C GLY A 141 -6.59 -18.83 30.89
N GLU A 142 -7.34 -18.49 31.94
CA GLU A 142 -6.92 -18.73 33.32
C GLU A 142 -6.92 -20.23 33.64
N ALA A 143 -7.93 -20.98 33.17
CA ALA A 143 -7.99 -22.44 33.35
C ALA A 143 -6.82 -23.17 32.66
N ALA A 144 -6.32 -22.61 31.55
CA ALA A 144 -5.11 -23.04 30.87
C ALA A 144 -3.81 -22.46 31.45
N PHE A 145 -3.91 -21.74 32.57
CA PHE A 145 -2.83 -21.09 33.28
C PHE A 145 -2.09 -20.01 32.47
N VAL A 146 -2.67 -19.47 31.38
CA VAL A 146 -2.11 -18.36 30.61
C VAL A 146 -1.86 -17.17 31.52
N GLN A 147 -0.72 -16.50 31.34
CA GLN A 147 -0.32 -15.36 32.14
C GLN A 147 -0.15 -14.11 31.26
N PRO A 148 -0.50 -12.91 31.75
CA PRO A 148 -0.08 -11.66 31.12
C PRO A 148 1.44 -11.61 30.92
N GLY A 149 1.89 -11.04 29.81
CA GLY A 149 3.28 -10.97 29.38
C GLY A 149 3.78 -12.19 28.60
N GLN A 150 2.98 -13.26 28.47
CA GLN A 150 3.35 -14.37 27.59
C GLN A 150 3.15 -14.00 26.13
N ALA A 151 4.13 -14.29 25.29
CA ALA A 151 4.02 -14.20 23.85
C ALA A 151 3.38 -15.45 23.27
N ILE A 152 2.56 -15.25 22.25
CA ILE A 152 1.99 -16.29 21.41
C ILE A 152 2.97 -16.54 20.26
N LEU A 153 3.74 -17.61 20.36
CA LEU A 153 4.77 -17.99 19.39
C LEU A 153 4.18 -18.74 18.18
N ASP A 154 3.03 -19.38 18.37
CA ASP A 154 2.37 -20.19 17.33
C ASP A 154 0.85 -20.21 17.53
N ILE A 155 0.10 -20.18 16.43
CA ILE A 155 -1.36 -20.40 16.38
C ILE A 155 -1.65 -21.49 15.34
N ASN A 156 -2.16 -22.64 15.78
CA ASN A 156 -2.50 -23.80 14.93
C ASN A 156 -1.37 -24.25 13.99
N GLY A 157 -0.12 -24.23 14.45
CA GLY A 157 1.07 -24.58 13.67
C GLY A 157 1.60 -23.45 12.80
N CYS A 158 0.97 -22.28 12.80
CA CYS A 158 1.48 -21.08 12.14
C CYS A 158 2.37 -20.31 13.11
N GLN A 159 3.64 -20.12 12.76
CA GLN A 159 4.57 -19.34 13.59
C GLN A 159 4.21 -17.86 13.56
N MET A 160 4.13 -17.24 14.74
CA MET A 160 3.77 -15.83 14.91
C MET A 160 4.99 -14.92 15.02
N MET A 161 6.12 -15.32 14.42
CA MET A 161 7.35 -14.50 14.44
C MET A 161 7.22 -13.25 13.56
N GLU A 162 6.25 -13.24 12.66
CA GLU A 162 5.95 -12.13 11.76
C GLU A 162 4.52 -11.65 11.98
N ALA A 163 4.29 -10.35 11.80
CA ALA A 163 2.96 -9.80 11.95
C ALA A 163 2.04 -10.30 10.83
N LEU A 164 0.99 -11.04 11.20
CA LEU A 164 -0.02 -11.50 10.24
C LEU A 164 -1.11 -10.46 10.00
N PRO A 165 -1.64 -10.37 8.77
CA PRO A 165 -2.83 -9.59 8.49
C PRO A 165 -4.02 -9.94 9.37
N GLU A 166 -4.77 -8.92 9.79
CA GLU A 166 -5.87 -9.05 10.76
C GLU A 166 -6.93 -10.07 10.31
N LEU A 167 -7.27 -10.11 9.02
CA LEU A 167 -8.24 -11.07 8.47
C LEU A 167 -7.72 -12.53 8.46
N GLU A 168 -6.44 -12.74 8.15
CA GLU A 168 -5.83 -14.08 8.19
C GLU A 168 -5.76 -14.58 9.65
N LEU A 169 -5.41 -13.68 10.56
CA LEU A 169 -5.37 -13.94 11.98
C LEU A 169 -6.77 -14.26 12.56
N GLU A 170 -7.81 -13.53 12.16
CA GLU A 170 -9.19 -13.82 12.56
C GLU A 170 -9.61 -15.24 12.14
N GLU A 171 -9.26 -15.68 10.92
CA GLU A 171 -9.55 -17.03 10.46
C GLU A 171 -8.82 -18.10 11.28
N LEU A 172 -7.55 -17.88 11.60
CA LEU A 172 -6.79 -18.76 12.50
C LEU A 172 -7.41 -18.83 13.89
N MET A 173 -7.78 -17.68 14.46
CA MET A 173 -8.38 -17.57 15.80
C MET A 173 -9.80 -18.14 15.88
N GLN A 174 -10.49 -18.33 14.75
CA GLN A 174 -11.82 -18.95 14.68
C GLN A 174 -11.77 -20.48 14.56
N GLN A 175 -10.65 -21.05 14.11
CA GLN A 175 -10.50 -22.51 14.00
C GLN A 175 -10.56 -23.19 15.37
N ARG A 176 -11.13 -24.39 15.42
CA ARG A 176 -11.24 -25.21 16.63
C ARG A 176 -10.87 -26.67 16.36
N PRO A 177 -10.13 -27.33 17.26
CA PRO A 177 -9.54 -26.77 18.49
C PRO A 177 -8.46 -25.72 18.17
N LEU A 178 -8.38 -24.66 18.98
CA LEU A 178 -7.38 -23.59 18.83
C LEU A 178 -6.15 -23.95 19.66
N GLN A 179 -5.02 -24.15 19.00
CA GLN A 179 -3.75 -24.48 19.64
C GLN A 179 -2.85 -23.25 19.67
N LEU A 180 -2.41 -22.85 20.86
CA LEU A 180 -1.48 -21.75 21.06
C LEU A 180 -0.18 -22.28 21.65
N ARG A 181 0.98 -21.93 21.08
CA ARG A 181 2.28 -22.09 21.74
C ARG A 181 2.68 -20.78 22.40
N LEU A 182 2.92 -20.80 23.70
CA LEU A 182 3.20 -19.64 24.52
C LEU A 182 4.65 -19.67 25.01
N GLY A 183 5.30 -18.51 25.07
CA GLY A 183 6.65 -18.34 25.61
C GLY A 183 6.83 -17.03 26.36
N SER A 184 8.00 -16.83 26.98
CA SER A 184 8.39 -15.55 27.58
C SER A 184 9.08 -14.67 26.55
N THR A 185 8.64 -13.44 26.36
CA THR A 185 9.41 -12.41 25.63
C THR A 185 9.99 -11.42 26.61
N SER A 186 11.30 -11.18 26.52
CA SER A 186 12.03 -10.25 27.40
C SER A 186 11.98 -8.79 26.92
N THR A 187 11.35 -8.52 25.79
CA THR A 187 11.29 -7.21 25.16
C THR A 187 9.85 -6.87 24.77
N SER A 188 9.41 -5.66 25.13
CA SER A 188 8.23 -5.06 24.50
C SER A 188 8.60 -4.80 23.04
N PRO A 189 7.98 -5.46 22.05
CA PRO A 189 8.35 -5.27 20.65
C PRO A 189 7.88 -3.89 20.21
N GLN A 190 8.82 -2.98 19.95
CA GLN A 190 8.51 -1.81 19.13
C GLN A 190 8.30 -2.31 17.71
N MET A 191 7.10 -2.12 17.15
CA MET A 191 6.82 -2.54 15.78
C MET A 191 7.71 -1.74 14.83
N ARG A 192 8.52 -2.45 14.04
CA ARG A 192 9.32 -1.86 12.96
C ARG A 192 8.39 -1.54 11.79
N LEU A 193 8.81 -0.64 10.89
CA LEU A 193 7.97 -0.19 9.77
C LEU A 193 7.48 -1.34 8.89
N TYR A 194 8.34 -2.32 8.58
CA TYR A 194 7.96 -3.48 7.78
C TYR A 194 6.97 -4.41 8.52
N ASP A 195 6.98 -4.46 9.87
CA ASP A 195 5.97 -5.23 10.63
C ASP A 195 4.57 -4.64 10.40
N ILE A 196 4.48 -3.29 10.38
CA ILE A 196 3.24 -2.57 10.09
C ILE A 196 2.78 -2.88 8.66
N VAL A 197 3.70 -2.86 7.68
CA VAL A 197 3.36 -3.19 6.29
C VAL A 197 2.90 -4.65 6.17
N ARG A 198 3.53 -5.61 6.85
CA ARG A 198 3.08 -7.02 6.83
C ARG A 198 1.67 -7.17 7.43
N GLN A 199 1.41 -6.52 8.56
CA GLN A 199 0.13 -6.62 9.28
C GLN A 199 -1.02 -5.86 8.59
N LYS A 200 -0.76 -4.62 8.16
CA LYS A 200 -1.78 -3.70 7.68
C LYS A 200 -1.73 -3.54 6.17
N GLY A 201 -0.71 -4.07 5.51
CA GLY A 201 -0.47 -3.90 4.07
C GLY A 201 0.04 -2.51 3.69
N VAL A 202 0.11 -1.56 4.63
CA VAL A 202 0.46 -0.16 4.36
C VAL A 202 1.05 0.51 5.58
N ALA A 203 2.04 1.38 5.38
CA ALA A 203 2.57 2.26 6.40
C ALA A 203 2.98 3.62 5.83
N LYS A 204 2.77 4.69 6.61
CA LYS A 204 3.26 6.03 6.30
C LYS A 204 4.65 6.20 6.89
N CYS A 205 5.59 6.76 6.13
CA CYS A 205 6.92 7.12 6.61
C CYS A 205 7.45 8.35 5.85
N ARG A 206 8.69 8.75 6.12
CA ARG A 206 9.39 9.78 5.33
C ARG A 206 10.35 9.09 4.37
N ALA A 207 10.26 9.41 3.08
CA ALA A 207 11.14 8.82 2.07
C ALA A 207 12.30 9.74 1.71
N ILE A 208 12.02 11.03 1.48
CA ILE A 208 13.01 12.00 1.02
C ILE A 208 12.82 13.35 1.70
N SER A 209 13.81 14.23 1.58
CA SER A 209 13.71 15.62 2.00
C SER A 209 12.74 16.39 1.11
N GLU A 210 12.18 17.46 1.65
CA GLU A 210 11.32 18.37 0.91
C GLU A 210 12.06 18.99 -0.28
N GLN A 211 13.36 19.29 -0.12
CA GLN A 211 14.20 19.82 -1.20
C GLN A 211 14.30 18.82 -2.35
N THR A 212 14.63 17.56 -2.07
CA THR A 212 14.70 16.52 -3.11
C THR A 212 13.33 16.30 -3.77
N ALA A 213 12.23 16.32 -3.00
CA ALA A 213 10.87 16.23 -3.55
C ALA A 213 10.57 17.38 -4.53
N GLN A 214 10.92 18.62 -4.19
CA GLN A 214 10.74 19.79 -5.05
C GLN A 214 11.58 19.74 -6.34
N GLU A 215 12.82 19.23 -6.26
CA GLU A 215 13.67 19.03 -7.44
C GLU A 215 13.07 18.01 -8.40
N VAL A 216 12.59 16.87 -7.87
CA VAL A 216 11.90 15.84 -8.66
C VAL A 216 10.59 16.38 -9.24
N LEU A 217 9.81 17.16 -8.48
CA LEU A 217 8.58 17.79 -8.99
C LEU A 217 8.85 18.72 -10.16
N LYS A 218 9.90 19.55 -10.06
CA LYS A 218 10.32 20.46 -11.13
C LYS A 218 10.74 19.68 -12.38
N PHE A 219 11.53 18.63 -12.19
CA PHE A 219 11.94 17.75 -13.28
C PHE A 219 10.74 17.07 -13.95
N MET A 220 9.81 16.52 -13.17
CA MET A 220 8.57 15.93 -13.65
C MET A 220 7.77 16.90 -14.52
N HIS A 221 7.60 18.16 -14.10
CA HIS A 221 6.87 19.15 -14.90
C HIS A 221 7.58 19.55 -16.21
N LEU A 222 8.91 19.50 -16.24
CA LEU A 222 9.68 19.69 -17.47
C LEU A 222 9.46 18.51 -18.42
N GLU A 223 9.57 17.30 -17.88
CA GLU A 223 9.44 16.06 -18.65
C GLU A 223 8.01 15.85 -19.17
N TYR A 224 7.01 16.13 -18.33
CA TYR A 224 5.60 16.11 -18.72
C TYR A 224 5.33 17.00 -19.94
N ARG A 225 5.81 18.26 -19.91
CA ARG A 225 5.66 19.19 -21.03
C ARG A 225 6.36 18.70 -22.29
N ARG A 226 7.57 18.12 -22.14
CA ARG A 226 8.32 17.54 -23.26
C ARG A 226 7.56 16.36 -23.89
N CYS A 227 7.04 15.44 -23.07
CA CYS A 227 6.30 14.25 -23.51
C CYS A 227 4.98 14.62 -24.20
N ILE A 228 4.22 15.58 -23.64
CA ILE A 228 3.01 16.08 -24.29
C ILE A 228 3.32 16.74 -25.64
N GLN A 229 4.33 17.62 -25.70
CA GLN A 229 4.72 18.26 -26.95
C GLN A 229 5.12 17.24 -28.01
N ALA A 230 5.94 16.25 -27.65
CA ALA A 230 6.33 15.18 -28.55
C ALA A 230 5.12 14.33 -29.01
N SER A 231 4.13 14.12 -28.13
CA SER A 231 2.90 13.38 -28.45
C SER A 231 1.94 14.14 -29.36
N LEU A 232 2.02 15.48 -29.39
CA LEU A 232 1.28 16.32 -30.34
C LEU A 232 1.87 16.20 -31.76
N GLU A 233 3.19 16.02 -31.85
CA GLU A 233 3.91 15.82 -33.10
C GLU A 233 3.75 14.37 -33.61
N ASP A 234 3.80 13.40 -32.70
CA ASP A 234 3.56 11.97 -32.99
C ASP A 234 2.71 11.32 -31.89
N LYS A 235 1.43 11.08 -32.21
CA LYS A 235 0.47 10.46 -31.28
C LYS A 235 0.86 9.04 -30.84
N ALA A 236 1.69 8.33 -31.60
CA ALA A 236 2.14 6.99 -31.23
C ALA A 236 3.02 7.02 -29.97
N LEU A 237 3.70 8.14 -29.71
CA LEU A 237 4.56 8.31 -28.54
C LEU A 237 3.77 8.45 -27.22
N LEU A 238 2.47 8.77 -27.29
CA LEU A 238 1.65 8.94 -26.09
C LEU A 238 1.64 7.67 -25.22
N GLN A 239 1.51 6.49 -25.84
CA GLN A 239 1.52 5.20 -25.15
C GLN A 239 2.92 4.79 -24.66
N HIS A 240 3.96 5.42 -25.19
CA HIS A 240 5.34 5.17 -24.75
C HIS A 240 5.65 5.93 -23.45
N PHE A 241 5.13 7.17 -23.34
CA PHE A 241 5.36 8.02 -22.17
C PHE A 241 4.33 7.83 -21.06
N PHE A 242 3.07 7.53 -21.42
CA PHE A 242 1.95 7.48 -20.50
C PHE A 242 1.25 6.13 -20.56
N SER A 243 1.14 5.48 -19.41
CA SER A 243 0.23 4.37 -19.19
C SER A 243 -1.14 4.90 -18.74
N ASN A 244 -2.21 4.27 -19.21
CA ASN A 244 -3.55 4.58 -18.70
C ASN A 244 -3.66 4.07 -17.27
N VAL A 245 -3.99 4.98 -16.36
CA VAL A 245 -4.39 4.61 -14.99
C VAL A 245 -5.87 4.22 -15.01
N GLN A 246 -6.25 3.23 -14.19
CA GLN A 246 -7.64 2.76 -14.10
C GLN A 246 -8.57 3.92 -13.69
N VAL A 247 -9.21 4.55 -14.67
CA VAL A 247 -10.20 5.61 -14.47
C VAL A 247 -11.44 5.29 -15.30
N PRO A 248 -12.64 5.30 -14.71
CA PRO A 248 -13.87 5.20 -15.47
C PRO A 248 -13.97 6.43 -16.40
N LYS A 249 -13.99 6.19 -17.71
CA LYS A 249 -14.34 7.23 -18.68
C LYS A 249 -15.85 7.19 -18.90
N ALA A 250 -16.53 8.33 -18.83
CA ALA A 250 -17.95 8.40 -19.18
C ALA A 250 -18.12 8.35 -20.71
N SER A 251 -17.13 8.84 -21.46
CA SER A 251 -17.04 8.73 -22.92
C SER A 251 -15.59 8.56 -23.39
N ALA A 252 -15.40 8.02 -24.60
CA ALA A 252 -14.07 7.91 -25.22
C ALA A 252 -13.38 9.28 -25.42
N ASP A 253 -14.18 10.35 -25.51
CA ASP A 253 -13.74 11.73 -25.74
C ASP A 253 -13.44 12.48 -24.44
N ASP A 254 -13.71 11.89 -23.27
CA ASP A 254 -13.41 12.54 -22.00
C ASP A 254 -11.90 12.77 -21.85
N PRO A 255 -11.49 13.97 -21.40
CA PRO A 255 -10.08 14.26 -21.21
C PRO A 255 -9.50 13.29 -20.20
N VAL A 256 -8.34 12.71 -20.53
CA VAL A 256 -7.59 11.88 -19.59
C VAL A 256 -7.01 12.82 -18.54
N THR A 257 -7.49 12.72 -17.31
CA THR A 257 -7.12 13.58 -16.17
C THR A 257 -6.23 12.87 -15.16
N ARG A 258 -5.82 11.64 -15.44
CA ARG A 258 -4.89 10.86 -14.60
C ARG A 258 -3.99 10.01 -15.48
N TRP A 259 -2.69 10.08 -15.25
CA TRP A 259 -1.70 9.34 -16.02
C TRP A 259 -0.65 8.75 -15.11
N ASP A 260 -0.15 7.60 -15.49
CA ASP A 260 1.11 7.06 -15.00
C ASP A 260 2.15 7.42 -16.05
N MET A 261 3.06 8.32 -15.68
CA MET A 261 4.12 8.80 -16.55
C MET A 261 5.44 8.13 -16.16
N ARG A 262 6.06 7.45 -17.14
CA ARG A 262 7.40 6.89 -16.97
C ARG A 262 8.41 8.03 -16.93
N LEU A 263 9.29 8.01 -15.94
CA LEU A 263 10.35 9.00 -15.79
C LEU A 263 11.68 8.42 -16.28
N PRO A 264 12.47 9.14 -17.10
CA PRO A 264 13.82 8.73 -17.37
C PRO A 264 14.69 8.94 -16.13
N MET A 265 15.79 8.18 -16.04
CA MET A 265 16.73 8.29 -14.94
C MET A 265 17.56 9.56 -15.03
N ASP A 266 17.05 10.64 -14.45
CA ASP A 266 17.74 11.92 -14.28
C ASP A 266 18.50 12.00 -12.94
N ALA A 267 19.44 12.94 -12.84
CA ALA A 267 20.18 13.23 -11.61
C ALA A 267 19.27 13.48 -10.39
N SER A 268 18.10 14.12 -10.55
CA SER A 268 17.16 14.31 -9.43
C SER A 268 16.52 12.99 -9.00
N ILE A 269 16.27 12.07 -9.93
CA ILE A 269 15.72 10.74 -9.63
C ILE A 269 16.77 9.88 -8.93
N TYR A 270 18.02 9.90 -9.40
CA TYR A 270 19.11 9.22 -8.70
C TYR A 270 19.27 9.71 -7.26
N ARG A 271 19.26 11.03 -7.03
CA ARG A 271 19.34 11.59 -5.69
C ARG A 271 18.16 11.15 -4.81
N ALA A 272 16.95 11.15 -5.36
CA ALA A 272 15.77 10.68 -4.64
C ALA A 272 15.89 9.20 -4.24
N LEU A 273 16.37 8.34 -5.13
CA LEU A 273 16.63 6.93 -4.83
C LEU A 273 17.73 6.76 -3.79
N GLU A 274 18.84 7.50 -3.90
CA GLU A 274 19.94 7.46 -2.92
C GLU A 274 19.49 7.90 -1.52
N GLU A 275 18.65 8.94 -1.43
CA GLU A 275 18.12 9.41 -0.15
C GLU A 275 17.11 8.42 0.44
N MET A 276 16.22 7.88 -0.40
CA MET A 276 15.18 6.94 -0.02
C MET A 276 15.73 5.59 0.45
N LEU A 277 16.73 5.06 -0.26
CA LEU A 277 17.32 3.74 -0.02
C LEU A 277 18.59 3.81 0.83
N GLY A 278 19.13 5.01 1.04
CA GLY A 278 20.39 5.22 1.73
C GLY A 278 20.34 4.92 3.22
N LYS A 279 21.49 4.52 3.77
CA LYS A 279 21.68 4.24 5.20
C LYS A 279 21.55 5.47 6.10
N SER A 280 21.47 6.67 5.51
CA SER A 280 21.30 7.95 6.22
C SER A 280 20.04 7.98 7.09
N ALA A 281 19.03 7.17 6.75
CA ALA A 281 17.79 7.04 7.50
C ALA A 281 17.87 6.01 8.66
N GLY A 282 19.02 5.34 8.85
CA GLY A 282 19.20 4.31 9.88
C GLY A 282 18.45 3.00 9.58
N ASP A 283 18.41 2.12 10.59
CA ASP A 283 17.76 0.80 10.49
C ASP A 283 16.22 0.86 10.41
N GLU A 284 15.64 2.05 10.57
CA GLU A 284 14.21 2.32 10.41
C GLU A 284 13.88 2.99 9.07
N GLY A 285 14.89 3.19 8.21
CA GLY A 285 14.73 3.77 6.89
C GLY A 285 13.93 2.91 5.92
N LEU A 286 13.43 3.54 4.86
CA LEU A 286 12.66 2.86 3.81
C LEU A 286 13.50 1.80 3.08
N GLY A 287 14.81 2.03 2.88
CA GLY A 287 15.73 1.02 2.34
C GLY A 287 15.79 -0.27 3.17
N ALA A 288 15.98 -0.17 4.49
CA ALA A 288 15.97 -1.33 5.40
C ALA A 288 14.60 -2.01 5.43
N THR A 289 13.52 -1.24 5.36
CA THR A 289 12.15 -1.75 5.29
C THR A 289 11.92 -2.55 4.00
N LEU A 290 12.37 -2.04 2.84
CA LEU A 290 12.26 -2.75 1.56
C LEU A 290 13.12 -4.00 1.52
N GLU A 291 14.33 -3.99 2.10
CA GLU A 291 15.18 -5.18 2.23
C GLU A 291 14.52 -6.28 3.08
N GLU A 292 13.87 -5.92 4.20
CA GLU A 292 13.14 -6.87 5.05
C GLU A 292 11.85 -7.40 4.39
N LEU A 293 11.21 -6.60 3.52
CA LEU A 293 9.97 -6.98 2.84
C LEU A 293 10.20 -7.80 1.55
N ALA A 294 11.13 -7.35 0.72
CA ALA A 294 11.38 -7.89 -0.62
C ALA A 294 12.68 -8.71 -0.71
N GLY A 295 13.47 -8.77 0.36
CA GLY A 295 14.74 -9.47 0.42
C GLY A 295 15.94 -8.61 -0.01
N PRO A 296 17.17 -9.10 0.26
CA PRO A 296 18.41 -8.37 -0.02
C PRO A 296 18.72 -8.22 -1.52
N ASP A 297 18.10 -9.05 -2.36
CA ASP A 297 18.26 -9.05 -3.82
C ASP A 297 17.07 -8.40 -4.52
N ALA A 298 16.26 -7.59 -3.81
CA ALA A 298 15.08 -6.96 -4.38
C ALA A 298 15.41 -6.11 -5.62
N GLU A 299 14.66 -6.36 -6.70
CA GLU A 299 14.83 -5.66 -7.97
C GLU A 299 13.91 -4.44 -8.01
N LEU A 300 14.43 -3.29 -8.46
CA LEU A 300 13.60 -2.14 -8.82
C LEU A 300 12.79 -2.52 -10.08
N TRP A 301 11.53 -2.81 -9.86
CA TRP A 301 10.60 -3.32 -10.88
C TRP A 301 10.00 -2.19 -11.72
N GLU A 302 9.53 -1.14 -11.05
CA GLU A 302 8.90 0.01 -11.70
C GLU A 302 9.32 1.32 -11.05
N LEU A 303 9.39 2.36 -11.87
CA LEU A 303 9.62 3.74 -11.45
C LEU A 303 8.85 4.67 -12.38
N GLY A 304 8.06 5.55 -11.78
CA GLY A 304 7.29 6.53 -12.54
C GLY A 304 6.65 7.56 -11.63
N VAL A 305 5.73 8.33 -12.19
CA VAL A 305 4.94 9.30 -11.44
C VAL A 305 3.49 9.21 -11.82
N VAL A 306 2.64 9.03 -10.80
CA VAL A 306 1.20 9.14 -10.98
C VAL A 306 0.83 10.61 -10.88
N VAL A 307 0.36 11.17 -11.99
CA VAL A 307 -0.15 12.54 -12.08
C VAL A 307 -1.67 12.49 -12.10
N THR A 308 -2.29 13.28 -11.21
CA THR A 308 -3.74 13.44 -11.12
C THR A 308 -4.08 14.91 -11.30
N GLU A 309 -4.70 15.27 -12.42
CA GLU A 309 -5.12 16.63 -12.73
C GLU A 309 -6.46 17.01 -12.07
N PRO A 310 -6.74 18.31 -11.94
CA PRO A 310 -8.06 18.78 -11.53
C PRO A 310 -9.17 18.24 -12.45
N GLY A 311 -10.27 17.79 -11.84
CA GLY A 311 -11.37 17.14 -12.53
C GLY A 311 -11.23 15.63 -12.65
N ALA A 312 -10.13 15.02 -12.16
CA ALA A 312 -10.01 13.57 -12.13
C ALA A 312 -11.09 12.92 -11.25
N ALA A 313 -11.83 11.99 -11.83
CA ALA A 313 -12.76 11.13 -11.11
C ALA A 313 -12.02 10.23 -10.09
N PRO A 314 -12.72 9.75 -9.04
CA PRO A 314 -12.15 8.74 -8.17
C PRO A 314 -11.94 7.43 -8.95
N GLN A 315 -10.86 6.72 -8.64
CA GLN A 315 -10.61 5.40 -9.19
C GLN A 315 -11.54 4.37 -8.54
N PRO A 316 -11.92 3.29 -9.25
CA PRO A 316 -12.48 2.12 -8.59
C PRO A 316 -11.48 1.57 -7.57
N VAL A 317 -11.99 0.93 -6.51
CA VAL A 317 -11.14 0.21 -5.57
C VAL A 317 -10.56 -1.02 -6.28
N HIS A 318 -9.24 -1.18 -6.19
CA HIS A 318 -8.49 -2.25 -6.86
C HIS A 318 -7.27 -2.64 -6.02
N PHE A 319 -6.59 -3.69 -6.46
CA PHE A 319 -5.24 -4.07 -6.05
C PHE A 319 -4.38 -4.19 -7.31
N ASP A 320 -3.08 -3.88 -7.21
CA ASP A 320 -2.18 -3.83 -8.37
C ASP A 320 -1.66 -5.22 -8.75
N ALA A 321 -1.54 -6.11 -7.76
CA ALA A 321 -1.06 -7.48 -7.94
C ALA A 321 -1.90 -8.47 -7.13
N ALA A 322 -2.14 -9.66 -7.67
CA ALA A 322 -2.81 -10.74 -6.96
C ALA A 322 -1.86 -11.46 -5.97
N GLU A 323 -0.55 -11.38 -6.19
CA GLU A 323 0.46 -12.23 -5.55
C GLU A 323 1.45 -11.45 -4.68
N ARG A 324 2.03 -12.16 -3.70
CA ARG A 324 3.07 -11.65 -2.80
C ARG A 324 4.36 -11.56 -3.58
N CYS A 325 4.65 -10.40 -4.17
CA CYS A 325 5.99 -10.12 -4.68
C CYS A 325 6.28 -8.64 -4.89
N LEU A 326 5.29 -7.74 -4.88
CA LEU A 326 5.50 -6.32 -5.17
C LEU A 326 5.20 -5.44 -3.97
N TYR A 327 6.15 -4.57 -3.63
CA TYR A 327 6.01 -3.53 -2.62
C TYR A 327 6.21 -2.18 -3.27
N THR A 328 5.17 -1.37 -3.25
CA THR A 328 5.13 -0.06 -3.92
C THR A 328 5.24 1.05 -2.88
N THR A 329 6.04 2.05 -3.15
CA THR A 329 6.13 3.27 -2.34
C THR A 329 5.63 4.45 -3.15
N PHE A 330 4.60 5.14 -2.66
CA PHE A 330 4.20 6.46 -3.15
C PHE A 330 4.86 7.56 -2.33
N VAL A 331 5.65 8.39 -2.99
CA VAL A 331 6.32 9.56 -2.41
C VAL A 331 5.63 10.83 -2.89
N ALA A 332 5.16 11.64 -1.96
CA ALA A 332 4.52 12.91 -2.29
C ALA A 332 5.56 13.94 -2.74
N LEU A 333 5.43 14.44 -3.97
CA LEU A 333 6.32 15.46 -4.51
C LEU A 333 5.92 16.89 -4.11
N GLN A 334 4.74 17.03 -3.51
CA GLN A 334 4.16 18.23 -2.94
C GLN A 334 3.25 17.85 -1.77
N ASP A 335 2.83 18.82 -0.97
CA ASP A 335 1.77 18.62 0.02
C ASP A 335 0.48 18.11 -0.66
N VAL A 336 -0.04 16.97 -0.18
CA VAL A 336 -1.29 16.36 -0.64
C VAL A 336 -2.40 16.76 0.32
N THR A 337 -3.34 17.55 -0.20
CA THR A 337 -4.56 17.93 0.54
C THR A 337 -5.73 16.99 0.20
N TYR A 338 -6.80 17.08 0.98
CA TYR A 338 -8.02 16.30 0.73
C TYR A 338 -8.61 16.59 -0.66
N ASP A 339 -8.66 17.86 -1.06
CA ASP A 339 -9.24 18.31 -2.34
C ASP A 339 -8.41 17.89 -3.56
N MET A 340 -7.19 17.40 -3.36
CA MET A 340 -6.33 16.83 -4.41
C MET A 340 -6.63 15.35 -4.66
N GLY A 341 -7.56 14.75 -3.92
CA GLY A 341 -7.94 13.36 -4.05
C GLY A 341 -6.84 12.40 -3.57
N PRO A 342 -6.55 12.34 -2.25
CA PRO A 342 -5.53 11.45 -1.71
C PRO A 342 -5.84 9.98 -2.05
N THR A 343 -4.81 9.15 -2.00
CA THR A 343 -4.99 7.70 -2.16
C THR A 343 -5.62 7.14 -0.89
N HIS A 344 -6.70 6.39 -1.05
CA HIS A 344 -7.39 5.67 0.00
C HIS A 344 -6.87 4.24 0.00
N PHE A 345 -6.57 3.72 1.19
CA PHE A 345 -6.12 2.36 1.42
C PHE A 345 -7.09 1.68 2.38
N TRP A 346 -7.24 0.36 2.26
CA TRP A 346 -8.03 -0.45 3.19
C TRP A 346 -7.10 -1.38 3.97
N PRO A 347 -6.59 -0.97 5.14
CA PRO A 347 -5.63 -1.75 5.89
C PRO A 347 -6.07 -3.19 6.17
N GLY A 348 -5.15 -4.14 6.03
CA GLY A 348 -5.37 -5.56 6.27
C GLY A 348 -6.00 -6.33 5.11
N THR A 349 -6.26 -5.68 3.96
CA THR A 349 -6.82 -6.36 2.78
C THR A 349 -5.78 -6.86 1.79
N ASN A 350 -4.49 -6.85 2.13
CA ASN A 350 -3.41 -7.47 1.36
C ASN A 350 -3.40 -9.00 1.53
N THR A 351 -4.57 -9.65 1.47
CA THR A 351 -4.73 -11.09 1.73
C THR A 351 -5.63 -11.73 0.68
N ALA A 352 -5.36 -12.99 0.36
CA ALA A 352 -6.20 -13.74 -0.57
C ALA A 352 -7.64 -13.89 -0.03
N VAL A 353 -7.81 -13.90 1.29
CA VAL A 353 -9.12 -13.90 1.95
C VAL A 353 -9.89 -12.62 1.63
N ALA A 354 -9.25 -11.46 1.81
CA ALA A 354 -9.85 -10.18 1.51
C ALA A 354 -10.20 -10.07 0.02
N HIS A 355 -9.32 -10.54 -0.86
CA HIS A 355 -9.57 -10.56 -2.31
C HIS A 355 -10.80 -11.38 -2.67
N ARG A 356 -10.92 -12.62 -2.16
CA ARG A 356 -12.11 -13.45 -2.40
C ARG A 356 -13.40 -12.79 -1.89
N ARG A 357 -13.35 -12.14 -0.72
CA ARG A 357 -14.51 -11.42 -0.17
C ARG A 357 -14.87 -10.20 -1.03
N PHE A 358 -13.87 -9.44 -1.44
CA PHE A 358 -14.02 -8.28 -2.32
C PHE A 358 -14.58 -8.67 -3.68
N GLU A 359 -14.08 -9.73 -4.31
CA GLU A 359 -14.56 -10.21 -5.61
C GLU A 359 -15.99 -10.74 -5.54
N GLY A 360 -16.39 -11.35 -4.42
CA GLY A 360 -17.74 -11.89 -4.21
C GLY A 360 -18.81 -10.83 -3.93
N ASP A 361 -18.49 -9.82 -3.11
CA ASP A 361 -19.38 -8.70 -2.77
C ASP A 361 -18.55 -7.43 -2.50
N PRO A 362 -18.12 -6.69 -3.56
CA PRO A 362 -17.23 -5.56 -3.40
C PRO A 362 -17.80 -4.49 -2.47
N GLN A 363 -19.06 -4.12 -2.67
CA GLN A 363 -19.70 -3.04 -1.90
C GLN A 363 -19.93 -3.48 -0.45
N GLY A 364 -20.55 -4.63 -0.23
CA GLY A 364 -20.83 -5.11 1.12
C GLY A 364 -19.55 -5.35 1.92
N PHE A 365 -18.47 -5.83 1.27
CA PHE A 365 -17.19 -6.00 1.94
C PHE A 365 -16.55 -4.66 2.33
N LEU A 366 -16.47 -3.70 1.40
CA LEU A 366 -15.89 -2.38 1.69
C LEU A 366 -16.65 -1.62 2.79
N GLU A 367 -17.97 -1.80 2.90
CA GLU A 367 -18.79 -1.23 3.96
C GLU A 367 -18.46 -1.79 5.37
N THR A 368 -17.81 -2.96 5.45
CA THR A 368 -17.36 -3.51 6.73
C THR A 368 -16.00 -2.98 7.20
N LEU A 369 -15.29 -2.27 6.32
CA LEU A 369 -13.93 -1.82 6.55
C LEU A 369 -13.85 -0.30 6.74
N GLN A 370 -12.78 0.16 7.39
CA GLN A 370 -12.46 1.59 7.52
C GLN A 370 -11.31 1.95 6.59
N PRO A 371 -11.52 2.82 5.58
CA PRO A 371 -10.43 3.30 4.74
C PRO A 371 -9.52 4.27 5.50
N ALA A 372 -8.23 4.26 5.16
CA ALA A 372 -7.25 5.25 5.56
C ALA A 372 -6.82 6.09 4.35
N ALA A 373 -6.84 7.41 4.47
CA ALA A 373 -6.43 8.35 3.42
C ALA A 373 -5.38 9.31 3.96
N PRO A 374 -4.10 8.91 4.04
CA PRO A 374 -3.07 9.74 4.65
C PRO A 374 -2.83 11.00 3.84
N LEU A 375 -2.92 12.16 4.50
CA LEU A 375 -2.41 13.41 3.95
C LEU A 375 -0.88 13.41 4.10
N LEU A 376 -0.19 13.72 3.01
CA LEU A 376 1.26 13.63 2.90
C LEU A 376 1.85 15.03 2.74
N LYS A 377 2.92 15.31 3.46
CA LYS A 377 3.77 16.47 3.17
C LYS A 377 4.74 16.14 2.06
N ALA A 378 5.29 17.16 1.41
CA ALA A 378 6.36 16.94 0.42
C ALA A 378 7.52 16.12 1.03
N GLY A 379 7.82 14.98 0.40
CA GLY A 379 8.83 14.01 0.85
C GLY A 379 8.32 12.91 1.80
N ASP A 380 7.10 13.05 2.35
CA ASP A 380 6.42 11.93 3.00
C ASP A 380 6.10 10.85 1.97
N SER A 381 5.99 9.61 2.44
CA SER A 381 5.61 8.48 1.61
C SER A 381 4.65 7.53 2.30
N VAL A 382 4.06 6.69 1.47
CA VAL A 382 3.32 5.50 1.87
C VAL A 382 3.94 4.32 1.16
N ILE A 383 4.46 3.35 1.92
CA ILE A 383 4.85 2.04 1.42
C ILE A 383 3.68 1.08 1.63
N TYR A 384 3.37 0.29 0.60
CA TYR A 384 2.29 -0.68 0.66
C TYR A 384 2.61 -1.96 -0.13
N ASP A 385 1.99 -3.05 0.31
CA ASP A 385 1.93 -4.31 -0.41
C ASP A 385 0.98 -4.16 -1.60
N SER A 386 1.41 -4.44 -2.82
CA SER A 386 0.61 -4.21 -4.04
C SER A 386 -0.68 -5.03 -4.10
N ARG A 387 -0.89 -5.98 -3.19
CA ARG A 387 -2.18 -6.69 -3.00
C ARG A 387 -3.20 -5.87 -2.23
N LEU A 388 -2.80 -4.79 -1.55
CA LEU A 388 -3.69 -3.99 -0.73
C LEU A 388 -4.77 -3.33 -1.59
N LEU A 389 -6.02 -3.35 -1.10
CA LEU A 389 -7.11 -2.64 -1.75
C LEU A 389 -6.91 -1.15 -1.56
N HIS A 390 -6.93 -0.41 -2.65
CA HIS A 390 -6.73 1.02 -2.64
C HIS A 390 -7.40 1.70 -3.84
N CYS A 391 -7.52 3.03 -3.78
CA CYS A 391 -7.93 3.84 -4.92
C CYS A 391 -7.46 5.28 -4.78
N GLY A 392 -7.18 5.94 -5.90
CA GLY A 392 -7.03 7.40 -5.92
C GLY A 392 -8.38 8.11 -5.77
N GLY A 393 -8.47 9.08 -4.86
CA GLY A 393 -9.66 9.93 -4.71
C GLY A 393 -9.88 10.88 -5.89
N ALA A 394 -11.05 11.53 -5.90
CA ALA A 394 -11.38 12.57 -6.87
C ALA A 394 -10.54 13.83 -6.63
N ASN A 395 -10.01 14.43 -7.70
CA ASN A 395 -9.25 15.68 -7.60
C ASN A 395 -10.12 16.85 -8.06
N VAL A 396 -10.38 17.80 -7.16
CA VAL A 396 -11.19 19.00 -7.42
C VAL A 396 -10.41 20.30 -7.28
N SER A 397 -9.08 20.22 -7.09
CA SER A 397 -8.25 21.39 -6.80
C SER A 397 -7.11 21.56 -7.80
N SER A 398 -5.88 21.16 -7.45
CA SER A 398 -4.65 21.32 -8.21
C SER A 398 -4.01 19.98 -8.55
N THR A 399 -3.11 19.96 -9.53
CA THR A 399 -2.37 18.75 -9.93
C THR A 399 -1.67 18.09 -8.74
N ARG A 400 -1.91 16.79 -8.56
CA ARG A 400 -1.26 15.92 -7.57
C ARG A 400 -0.25 15.01 -8.28
N ALA A 401 0.98 14.95 -7.78
CA ALA A 401 2.04 14.11 -8.32
C ALA A 401 2.62 13.23 -7.21
N LEU A 402 2.60 11.92 -7.44
CA LEU A 402 3.20 10.94 -6.56
C LEU A 402 4.29 10.20 -7.34
N LEU A 403 5.55 10.41 -6.99
CA LEU A 403 6.63 9.54 -7.46
C LEU A 403 6.35 8.16 -6.88
N TYR A 404 6.49 7.12 -7.70
CA TYR A 404 6.40 5.77 -7.21
C TYR A 404 7.60 4.94 -7.61
N VAL A 405 7.96 4.03 -6.71
CA VAL A 405 8.94 2.97 -6.94
C VAL A 405 8.34 1.66 -6.46
N THR A 406 8.54 0.60 -7.22
CA THR A 406 8.07 -0.73 -6.88
C THR A 406 9.26 -1.66 -6.82
N PHE A 407 9.41 -2.40 -5.73
CA PHE A 407 10.42 -3.43 -5.58
C PHE A 407 9.79 -4.81 -5.63
N ARG A 408 10.46 -5.73 -6.33
CA ARG A 408 10.03 -7.12 -6.45
C ARG A 408 10.88 -8.06 -5.61
N ASP A 409 10.22 -8.94 -4.86
CA ASP A 409 10.84 -10.11 -4.23
C ASP A 409 11.12 -11.19 -5.29
N GLU A 410 12.40 -11.38 -5.63
CA GLU A 410 12.86 -12.35 -6.63
C GLU A 410 12.82 -13.80 -6.11
N SER A 411 12.89 -13.99 -4.79
CA SER A 411 12.85 -15.32 -4.17
C SER A 411 11.50 -16.01 -4.39
N LEU A 412 10.43 -15.20 -4.44
CA LEU A 412 9.09 -15.67 -4.76
C LEU A 412 8.88 -15.79 -6.26
N ALA A 413 9.52 -14.96 -7.10
CA ALA A 413 9.40 -14.99 -8.56
C ALA A 413 9.80 -16.34 -9.20
N SER A 414 10.75 -17.06 -8.58
CA SER A 414 11.34 -18.29 -9.12
C SER A 414 10.40 -19.51 -9.03
N ASN A 415 9.49 -19.54 -8.07
CA ASN A 415 8.56 -20.67 -7.88
C ASN A 415 7.40 -20.67 -8.90
N TRP A 416 7.15 -19.54 -9.58
CA TRP A 416 6.06 -19.39 -10.54
C TRP A 416 6.36 -20.06 -11.88
N ILE A 417 7.61 -19.99 -12.35
CA ILE A 417 8.01 -20.64 -13.61
C ILE A 417 7.79 -22.17 -13.53
N GLN A 418 7.79 -22.75 -12.33
CA GLN A 418 7.61 -24.18 -12.12
C GLN A 418 6.18 -24.59 -11.76
N ALA A 419 5.45 -23.80 -10.95
CA ALA A 419 4.09 -24.15 -10.50
C ALA A 419 3.01 -24.02 -11.61
N ASP A 420 3.15 -23.05 -12.51
CA ASP A 420 2.18 -22.83 -13.61
C ASP A 420 2.36 -23.83 -14.77
N TRP A 421 3.53 -24.46 -14.90
CA TRP A 421 3.74 -25.50 -15.90
C TRP A 421 3.10 -26.85 -15.51
N GLU A 422 3.04 -27.16 -14.21
CA GLU A 422 2.58 -28.47 -13.73
C GLU A 422 1.11 -28.50 -13.29
N SER A 423 0.47 -27.36 -13.01
CA SER A 423 -0.90 -27.29 -12.48
C SER A 423 -1.93 -26.69 -13.45
N ASN A 424 -2.04 -27.30 -14.64
CA ASN A 424 -3.17 -27.07 -15.53
C ASN A 424 -4.49 -27.59 -14.91
N SER A 425 -5.22 -26.75 -14.17
CA SER A 425 -6.70 -26.75 -14.05
C SER A 425 -7.23 -25.62 -13.15
N ILE A 426 -6.89 -24.36 -13.47
CA ILE A 426 -7.72 -23.21 -13.10
C ILE A 426 -8.63 -22.94 -14.32
N PRO A 427 -9.98 -22.88 -14.17
CA PRO A 427 -10.82 -22.43 -15.27
C PRO A 427 -10.39 -21.01 -15.62
N SER A 428 -9.99 -20.77 -16.86
CA SER A 428 -9.52 -19.49 -17.38
C SER A 428 -10.23 -18.32 -16.70
N ALA A 429 -9.51 -17.58 -15.85
CA ALA A 429 -9.95 -16.24 -15.49
C ALA A 429 -10.01 -15.46 -16.80
N GLN A 430 -11.22 -15.28 -17.31
CA GLN A 430 -11.45 -14.40 -18.44
C GLN A 430 -10.92 -13.00 -18.03
N PRO A 431 -10.18 -12.31 -18.91
CA PRO A 431 -9.84 -10.92 -18.66
C PRO A 431 -11.12 -10.14 -18.37
N TRP A 432 -11.11 -9.33 -17.30
CA TRP A 432 -12.18 -8.41 -16.88
C TRP A 432 -12.41 -7.26 -17.89
N GLN A 433 -12.55 -7.59 -19.18
CA GLN A 433 -12.78 -6.65 -20.29
C GLN A 433 -14.26 -6.53 -20.69
N SER A 434 -15.20 -7.22 -20.06
CA SER A 434 -16.60 -7.32 -20.55
C SER A 434 -17.70 -6.81 -19.60
N ALA A 435 -17.42 -5.86 -18.71
CA ALA A 435 -18.47 -5.16 -17.94
C ALA A 435 -18.73 -3.70 -18.37
N PHE A 436 -17.89 -3.13 -19.24
CA PHE A 436 -18.14 -1.80 -19.81
C PHE A 436 -17.85 -1.84 -21.32
N GLY A 437 -18.92 -1.73 -22.11
CA GLY A 437 -18.89 -1.89 -23.56
C GLY A 437 -17.87 -0.97 -24.24
N CYS A 438 -16.86 -1.61 -24.83
CA CYS A 438 -15.98 -1.04 -25.84
C CYS A 438 -15.88 -2.09 -26.95
N ASP A 439 -16.48 -1.80 -28.10
CA ASP A 439 -16.48 -2.66 -29.27
C ASP A 439 -15.04 -2.83 -29.80
N THR A 440 -14.52 -4.06 -29.75
CA THR A 440 -13.27 -4.42 -30.43
C THR A 440 -13.55 -4.70 -31.90
N PHE A 441 -13.06 -3.83 -32.78
CA PHE A 441 -12.95 -4.12 -34.22
C PHE A 441 -11.95 -5.26 -34.45
N GLY A 442 -12.42 -6.32 -35.11
CA GLY A 442 -11.59 -7.46 -35.50
C GLY A 442 -10.59 -7.08 -36.60
N HIS A 443 -9.34 -7.47 -36.42
CA HIS A 443 -8.33 -7.44 -37.48
C HIS A 443 -8.14 -8.85 -38.05
N ASP A 444 -8.55 -9.00 -39.29
CA ASP A 444 -8.33 -10.14 -40.16
C ASP A 444 -6.85 -10.17 -40.58
N SER A 445 -6.12 -11.23 -40.19
CA SER A 445 -4.73 -11.45 -40.58
C SER A 445 -4.67 -12.35 -41.82
N ALA A 446 -4.54 -11.73 -42.99
CA ALA A 446 -4.18 -12.43 -44.22
C ALA A 446 -2.72 -12.13 -44.59
N GLU A 447 -1.86 -13.11 -44.34
CA GLU A 447 -0.48 -13.16 -44.81
C GLU A 447 -0.43 -13.13 -46.35
N ARG A 448 0.34 -12.19 -46.92
CA ARG A 448 0.86 -12.31 -48.29
C ARG A 448 2.33 -11.92 -48.31
N HIS A 449 3.18 -12.92 -48.47
CA HIS A 449 4.57 -12.78 -48.84
C HIS A 449 4.70 -12.17 -50.25
N LEU A 450 5.52 -11.13 -50.38
CA LEU A 450 6.10 -10.68 -51.65
C LEU A 450 7.62 -10.52 -51.48
N PRO A 451 8.43 -10.92 -52.47
CA PRO A 451 9.89 -10.92 -52.37
C PRO A 451 10.48 -9.54 -52.72
N LEU A 452 11.48 -9.12 -51.94
CA LEU A 452 12.32 -7.96 -52.22
C LEU A 452 13.33 -8.29 -53.34
N GLN A 453 13.42 -7.42 -54.35
CA GLN A 453 14.58 -7.30 -55.23
C GLN A 453 15.31 -5.98 -54.98
N PRO A 454 16.65 -5.93 -55.09
CA PRO A 454 17.41 -4.71 -54.83
C PRO A 454 17.38 -3.78 -56.05
N ARG A 455 17.16 -2.48 -55.82
CA ARG A 455 17.48 -1.43 -56.80
C ARG A 455 18.69 -0.63 -56.32
N ALA A 456 19.67 -0.56 -57.20
CA ALA A 456 20.85 0.28 -57.10
C ALA A 456 20.54 1.73 -57.49
N GLY A 457 21.27 2.66 -56.87
CA GLY A 457 21.57 3.99 -57.43
C GLY A 457 20.71 5.13 -56.90
N ASN A 458 21.28 5.94 -56.01
CA ASN A 458 21.71 7.31 -56.33
C ASN A 458 22.51 7.90 -55.16
N SER A 459 23.68 8.44 -55.49
CA SER A 459 24.53 9.20 -54.58
C SER A 459 24.00 10.62 -54.47
N GLU A 460 23.50 11.00 -53.29
CA GLU A 460 23.32 12.41 -52.94
C GLU A 460 24.44 12.86 -52.00
N VAL A 461 25.01 14.01 -52.35
CA VAL A 461 26.09 14.69 -51.66
C VAL A 461 25.52 15.27 -50.36
N LEU A 462 26.08 14.87 -49.22
CA LEU A 462 25.70 15.39 -47.91
C LEU A 462 26.13 16.87 -47.73
N ASP A 463 25.25 17.63 -47.10
CA ASP A 463 25.40 19.03 -46.71
C ASP A 463 26.65 19.25 -45.83
N PRO A 464 27.55 20.20 -46.16
CA PRO A 464 28.70 20.58 -45.34
C PRO A 464 28.34 20.95 -43.88
N LEU A 465 27.11 21.39 -43.61
CA LEU A 465 26.64 21.70 -42.26
C LEU A 465 26.41 20.45 -41.41
N ALA A 466 25.98 19.34 -42.02
CA ALA A 466 25.77 18.06 -41.35
C ALA A 466 27.11 17.39 -40.95
N MET A 467 28.16 17.59 -41.75
CA MET A 467 29.51 17.12 -41.44
C MET A 467 30.18 17.92 -40.32
N ALA A 468 29.87 19.21 -40.18
CA ALA A 468 30.36 20.04 -39.08
C ALA A 468 29.75 19.64 -37.73
N CYS A 469 28.46 19.27 -37.70
CA CYS A 469 27.81 18.78 -36.47
C CYS A 469 28.35 17.41 -36.02
N LEU A 470 28.63 16.49 -36.95
CA LEU A 470 29.25 15.19 -36.64
C LEU A 470 30.69 15.32 -36.10
N ALA A 471 31.45 16.31 -36.60
CA ALA A 471 32.79 16.60 -36.07
C ALA A 471 32.77 17.24 -34.67
N ALA A 472 31.74 18.04 -34.35
CA ALA A 472 31.57 18.63 -33.02
C ALA A 472 31.18 17.59 -31.95
N VAL A 473 30.36 16.59 -32.31
CA VAL A 473 30.00 15.46 -31.43
C VAL A 473 31.20 14.52 -31.20
N ALA A 474 32.06 14.34 -32.20
CA ALA A 474 33.30 13.56 -32.06
C ALA A 474 34.39 14.28 -31.25
N ALA A 475 34.33 15.61 -31.11
CA ALA A 475 35.29 16.38 -30.32
C ALA A 475 34.95 16.43 -28.82
N VAL A 476 33.67 16.31 -28.45
CA VAL A 476 33.21 16.27 -27.05
C VAL A 476 33.45 14.90 -26.39
N THR A 477 33.67 13.84 -27.18
CA THR A 477 33.90 12.48 -26.68
C THR A 477 35.37 12.13 -26.44
N LYS A 478 36.31 13.07 -26.64
CA LYS A 478 37.76 12.79 -26.56
C LYS A 478 38.46 13.26 -25.28
N ASP A 479 37.86 14.15 -24.51
CA ASP A 479 38.36 14.55 -23.19
C ASP A 479 37.38 14.14 -22.09
N GLY A 480 37.63 12.96 -21.52
CA GLY A 480 36.83 12.40 -20.45
C GLY A 480 36.72 13.33 -19.25
N LEU A 481 35.48 13.70 -18.92
CA LEU A 481 35.11 14.22 -17.60
C LEU A 481 35.50 13.19 -16.54
N ARG A 482 36.66 13.38 -15.92
CA ARG A 482 37.02 12.74 -14.65
C ARG A 482 36.15 13.37 -13.55
N MET A 483 35.05 12.71 -13.21
CA MET A 483 34.39 12.87 -11.91
C MET A 483 35.35 12.44 -10.79
N PRO A 484 35.34 13.09 -9.61
CA PRO A 484 36.21 12.74 -8.51
C PRO A 484 35.87 11.33 -7.99
N GLN A 485 36.90 10.49 -7.86
CA GLN A 485 36.79 9.21 -7.19
C GLN A 485 36.40 9.45 -5.72
N LEU A 486 35.19 9.05 -5.34
CA LEU A 486 34.79 8.85 -3.95
C LEU A 486 35.48 7.58 -3.43
N THR A 487 36.73 7.72 -3.02
CA THR A 487 37.42 6.73 -2.19
C THR A 487 36.93 6.87 -0.76
N GLY A 488 35.99 6.02 -0.33
CA GLY A 488 35.53 6.05 1.05
C GLY A 488 34.42 5.07 1.44
N MET A 489 34.33 3.88 0.83
CA MET A 489 33.46 2.83 1.35
C MET A 489 34.07 1.44 1.08
N GLN A 490 34.80 0.93 2.07
CA GLN A 490 35.06 -0.50 2.21
C GLN A 490 34.34 -0.99 3.47
N SER A 491 33.11 -1.47 3.33
CA SER A 491 32.59 -2.74 3.87
C SER A 491 31.05 -2.77 3.75
N ALA A 492 30.53 -3.96 3.43
CA ALA A 492 29.18 -4.31 2.98
C ALA A 492 28.86 -3.93 1.52
N LYS A 493 29.02 -4.91 0.61
CA LYS A 493 28.62 -4.84 -0.80
C LYS A 493 27.09 -5.06 -0.90
N MET A 494 26.35 -4.03 -1.25
CA MET A 494 25.03 -4.18 -1.91
C MET A 494 25.23 -3.88 -3.40
N HIS A 495 24.80 -4.80 -4.25
CA HIS A 495 24.78 -4.61 -5.70
C HIS A 495 23.33 -4.57 -6.16
N TRP A 496 22.74 -3.37 -6.25
CA TRP A 496 21.45 -3.20 -6.88
C TRP A 496 21.57 -3.55 -8.38
N ARG A 497 20.79 -4.54 -8.83
CA ARG A 497 20.75 -4.95 -10.23
C ARG A 497 19.66 -4.14 -10.92
N LEU A 498 20.06 -3.12 -11.68
CA LEU A 498 19.18 -2.46 -12.64
C LEU A 498 19.14 -3.31 -13.91
N SER A 499 18.10 -4.12 -14.09
CA SER A 499 17.87 -4.82 -15.35
C SER A 499 17.18 -3.86 -16.32
N TYR A 500 17.94 -3.27 -17.23
CA TYR A 500 17.39 -2.38 -18.25
C TYR A 500 16.91 -3.20 -19.46
N LEU A 501 15.65 -2.99 -19.88
CA LEU A 501 15.21 -3.39 -21.22
C LEU A 501 15.86 -2.44 -22.24
N PRO A 502 16.59 -2.94 -23.25
CA PRO A 502 17.32 -2.07 -24.17
C PRO A 502 16.35 -1.20 -24.97
N THR A 503 16.57 0.11 -24.94
CA THR A 503 16.02 1.05 -25.92
C THR A 503 16.44 0.57 -27.32
N CYS A 504 15.45 0.30 -28.17
CA CYS A 504 15.67 -0.02 -29.57
C CYS A 504 16.48 1.10 -30.23
N ASN A 505 17.67 0.76 -30.74
CA ASN A 505 18.39 1.58 -31.70
C ASN A 505 17.50 1.78 -32.94
N ALA A 506 17.02 2.99 -33.16
CA ALA A 506 16.51 3.40 -34.45
C ALA A 506 17.72 3.65 -35.37
N GLY A 507 17.92 2.74 -36.32
CA GLY A 507 18.75 2.93 -37.51
C GLY A 507 17.85 3.05 -38.74
#